data_AF-A0A2G9RNI2-F1
#
_entry.id   AF-A0A2G9RNI2-F1
#
_cell.length_a   1.000
_cell.length_b   1.000
_cell.length_c   1.000
_cell.angle_alpha   90.00
_cell.angle_beta   90.00
_cell.angle_gamma   90.00
#
_symmetry.space_group_name_H-M   'P 1'
#
loop_
_entity.id
_entity.type
_entity.pdbx_description
1 polymer ?
#
loop_
_entity_poly.entity_id
_entity_poly.type
_entity_poly.pdbx_seq_one_letter_code
_entity_poly.pdbx_strand_id
1 'polypeptide(L)'
;MIYTPVPEFLVMPSEQKSWVFLTAVAETEEEVKEKYSEGLSLVEENRLYLSHEDAWTQLWEGCWIEMEASLALRQAVYGCLYYLLSALPPLGCDEKFDGISPGGLSNGQRNEDYWGHVFWDQDTWVYPNILLFYPEMARHILKYRIRTLEGARQNAEQQGYKGAKFPWESAVTGCEVCPEKIYGDQEIHINGDVMMAFKQYYEMTKDLDFFVSSGGWDVVSSIADYWCSRVVWSKEEQNYHIKGVMPPDEYHAGVDNSAYTNAIAQIRYFFLKALP
;
A
#
# COMPACT_ATOMS: atom_id res chain seq x y z
N MET A 1 21.32 11.59 -5.87
CA MET A 1 21.22 12.48 -4.69
C MET A 1 22.17 13.65 -4.86
N ILE A 2 21.71 14.87 -4.59
CA ILE A 2 22.51 16.10 -4.55
C ILE A 2 22.22 16.79 -3.22
N TYR A 3 23.22 17.37 -2.56
CA TYR A 3 23.04 18.03 -1.28
C TYR A 3 23.97 19.23 -1.10
N THR A 4 23.53 20.18 -0.29
CA THR A 4 24.36 21.29 0.20
C THR A 4 25.35 20.76 1.25
N PRO A 5 26.66 21.00 1.11
CA PRO A 5 27.62 20.59 2.12
C PRO A 5 27.31 21.23 3.48
N VAL A 6 27.20 20.38 4.52
CA VAL A 6 27.03 20.84 5.91
C VAL A 6 28.41 21.06 6.53
N PRO A 7 28.72 22.27 7.05
CA PRO A 7 30.00 22.53 7.70
C PRO A 7 30.11 21.75 9.02
N GLU A 8 31.31 21.26 9.34
CA GLU A 8 31.56 20.53 10.59
C GLU A 8 31.37 21.39 11.85
N PHE A 9 31.56 22.70 11.73
CA PHE A 9 31.34 23.66 12.80
C PHE A 9 30.76 24.97 12.26
N LEU A 10 29.91 25.60 13.06
CA LEU A 10 29.39 26.95 12.83
C LEU A 10 29.96 27.88 13.90
N VAL A 11 30.54 29.00 13.47
CA VAL A 11 30.90 30.08 14.39
C VAL A 11 29.67 30.95 14.59
N MET A 12 29.13 30.95 15.81
CA MET A 12 27.99 31.76 16.21
C MET A 12 28.32 33.25 16.00
N PRO A 13 27.65 33.95 15.07
CA PRO A 13 27.85 35.38 14.90
C PRO A 13 27.18 36.16 16.03
N SER A 14 27.56 37.44 16.18
CA SER A 14 26.91 38.38 17.12
C SER A 14 25.51 38.80 16.71
N GLU A 15 25.13 38.55 15.46
CA GLU A 15 23.82 38.84 14.87
C GLU A 15 23.05 37.55 14.59
N GLN A 16 21.72 37.63 14.49
CA GLN A 16 20.91 36.48 14.11
C GLN A 16 21.18 36.08 12.66
N LYS A 17 21.54 34.81 12.44
CA LYS A 17 21.80 34.25 11.12
C LYS A 17 21.13 32.88 10.98
N SER A 18 20.64 32.59 9.78
CA SER A 18 20.07 31.29 9.42
C SER A 18 20.96 30.61 8.38
N TRP A 19 21.04 29.29 8.46
CA TRP A 19 21.70 28.44 7.48
C TRP A 19 20.70 27.40 7.00
N VAL A 20 20.69 27.12 5.70
CA VAL A 20 19.81 26.13 5.08
C VAL A 20 20.67 25.09 4.39
N PHE A 21 20.37 23.82 4.63
CA PHE A 21 21.03 22.68 4.00
C PHE A 21 19.96 21.90 3.26
N LEU A 22 20.06 21.88 1.93
CA LEU A 22 19.09 21.21 1.08
C LEU A 22 19.66 19.87 0.62
N THR A 23 18.81 18.83 0.60
CA THR A 23 19.10 17.54 -0.01
C THR A 23 17.99 17.19 -0.96
N ALA A 24 18.33 16.82 -2.19
CA ALA A 24 17.43 16.28 -3.18
C ALA A 24 17.79 14.81 -3.46
N VAL A 25 16.76 13.96 -3.53
CA VAL A 25 16.86 12.53 -3.83
C VAL A 25 15.90 12.24 -4.99
N ALA A 26 16.38 11.51 -5.99
CA ALA A 26 15.59 11.09 -7.14
C ALA A 26 16.22 9.84 -7.77
N GLU A 27 15.49 9.16 -8.65
CA GLU A 27 15.98 7.96 -9.34
C GLU A 27 17.02 8.29 -10.42
N THR A 28 16.91 9.47 -11.03
CA THR A 28 17.78 9.89 -12.14
C THR A 28 18.62 11.12 -11.80
N GLU A 29 19.75 11.27 -12.50
CA GLU A 29 20.64 12.44 -12.34
C GLU A 29 19.98 13.74 -12.83
N GLU A 30 19.15 13.66 -13.87
CA GLU A 30 18.43 14.81 -14.43
C GLU A 30 17.39 15.33 -13.44
N GLU A 31 16.54 14.43 -12.95
CA GLU A 31 15.48 14.74 -11.99
C GLU A 31 16.05 15.30 -10.67
N VAL A 32 17.12 14.72 -10.14
CA VAL A 32 17.71 15.23 -8.89
C VAL A 32 18.30 16.63 -9.07
N LYS A 33 18.83 16.97 -10.24
CA LYS A 33 19.31 18.33 -10.54
C LYS A 33 18.16 19.32 -10.66
N GLU A 34 17.09 18.91 -11.32
CA GLU A 34 15.86 19.71 -11.44
C GLU A 34 15.28 20.00 -10.04
N LYS A 35 15.03 18.96 -9.24
CA LYS A 35 14.46 19.09 -7.89
C LYS A 35 15.36 19.84 -6.92
N TYR A 36 16.68 19.69 -7.03
CA TYR A 36 17.61 20.49 -6.24
C TYR A 36 17.55 21.98 -6.62
N SER A 37 17.44 22.30 -7.91
CA SER A 37 17.32 23.68 -8.40
C SER A 37 15.99 24.31 -7.99
N GLU A 38 14.89 23.56 -8.08
CA GLU A 38 13.56 23.94 -7.59
C GLU A 38 13.60 24.26 -6.09
N GLY A 39 14.19 23.36 -5.29
CA GLY A 39 14.36 23.56 -3.85
C GLY A 39 15.21 24.79 -3.51
N LEU A 40 16.28 25.08 -4.28
CA LEU A 40 17.07 26.30 -4.08
C LEU A 40 16.24 27.57 -4.34
N SER A 41 15.45 27.60 -5.42
CA SER A 41 14.54 28.73 -5.71
C SER A 41 13.56 28.96 -4.55
N LEU A 42 12.96 27.88 -4.04
CA LEU A 42 12.05 27.95 -2.90
C LEU A 42 12.73 28.43 -1.61
N VAL A 43 14.01 28.10 -1.41
CA VAL A 43 14.79 28.63 -0.26
C VAL A 43 15.04 30.12 -0.42
N GLU A 44 15.46 30.57 -1.61
CA GLU A 44 15.70 31.99 -1.90
C GLU A 44 14.45 32.85 -1.71
N GLU A 45 13.28 32.32 -2.08
CA GLU A 45 11.98 32.95 -1.92
C GLU A 45 11.40 32.84 -0.50
N ASN A 46 12.06 32.13 0.43
CA ASN A 46 11.53 31.76 1.74
C ASN A 46 10.18 31.01 1.67
N ARG A 47 9.99 30.23 0.61
CA ARG A 47 8.77 29.47 0.32
C ARG A 47 8.89 27.99 0.62
N LEU A 48 10.09 27.42 0.82
CA LEU A 48 10.27 25.97 1.01
C LEU A 48 9.46 25.40 2.19
N TYR A 49 9.52 26.04 3.36
CA TYR A 49 8.75 25.60 4.52
C TYR A 49 7.26 25.92 4.38
N LEU A 50 6.93 27.10 3.83
CA LEU A 50 5.54 27.51 3.62
C LEU A 50 4.82 26.61 2.61
N SER A 51 5.49 26.17 1.53
CA SER A 51 4.88 25.24 0.57
C SER A 51 4.61 23.88 1.19
N HIS A 52 5.45 23.43 2.13
CA HIS A 52 5.20 22.23 2.92
C HIS A 52 3.99 22.39 3.84
N GLU A 53 3.87 23.51 4.56
CA GLU A 53 2.69 23.81 5.39
C GLU A 53 1.41 23.95 4.56
N ASP A 54 1.49 24.60 3.39
CA ASP A 54 0.36 24.74 2.46
C ASP A 54 -0.12 23.36 1.98
N ALA A 55 0.81 22.45 1.64
CA ALA A 55 0.48 21.08 1.22
C ALA A 55 -0.17 20.27 2.36
N TRP A 56 0.34 20.38 3.59
CA TRP A 56 -0.28 19.74 4.75
C TRP A 56 -1.64 20.34 5.08
N THR A 57 -1.81 21.64 4.95
CA THR A 57 -3.09 22.30 5.19
C THR A 57 -4.16 21.76 4.24
N GLN A 58 -3.84 21.64 2.94
CA GLN A 58 -4.73 21.02 1.95
C GLN A 58 -5.05 19.56 2.29
N LEU A 59 -4.05 18.78 2.75
CA LEU A 59 -4.27 17.40 3.21
C LEU A 59 -5.09 17.31 4.51
N TRP A 60 -5.11 18.33 5.36
CA TRP A 60 -5.95 18.32 6.56
C TRP A 60 -7.39 18.69 6.26
N GLU A 61 -7.65 19.53 5.25
CA GLU A 61 -9.00 19.96 4.88
C GLU A 61 -9.94 18.78 4.53
N GLY A 62 -9.43 17.74 3.85
CA GLY A 62 -10.25 16.58 3.46
C GLY A 62 -10.32 15.44 4.49
N CYS A 63 -9.54 15.47 5.56
CA CYS A 63 -9.54 14.42 6.59
C CYS A 63 -9.68 14.92 8.03
N TRP A 64 -10.09 16.18 8.21
CA TRP A 64 -10.32 16.75 9.53
C TRP A 64 -11.46 16.06 10.27
N ILE A 65 -11.17 15.52 11.45
CA ILE A 65 -12.17 14.89 12.34
C ILE A 65 -12.37 15.79 13.55
N GLU A 66 -13.55 16.39 13.69
CA GLU A 66 -13.90 17.10 14.92
C GLU A 66 -14.23 16.10 16.03
N MET A 67 -13.54 16.21 17.17
CA MET A 67 -13.66 15.25 18.26
C MET A 67 -13.82 15.95 19.61
N GLU A 68 -14.92 15.66 20.31
CA GLU A 68 -15.08 15.96 21.73
C GLU A 68 -14.38 14.87 22.58
N ALA A 69 -13.05 14.97 22.67
CA ALA A 69 -12.21 13.97 23.32
C ALA A 69 -11.05 14.57 24.13
N SER A 70 -10.43 13.75 24.97
CA SER A 70 -9.21 14.13 25.69
C SER A 70 -8.11 14.54 24.71
N LEU A 71 -7.18 15.40 25.15
CA LEU A 71 -6.04 15.82 24.33
C LEU A 71 -5.22 14.61 23.86
N ALA A 72 -5.01 13.62 24.74
CA ALA A 72 -4.25 12.41 24.42
C ALA A 72 -4.89 11.60 23.28
N LEU A 73 -6.22 11.44 23.28
CA LEU A 73 -6.90 10.71 22.20
C LEU A 73 -6.84 11.50 20.88
N ARG A 74 -7.03 12.82 20.92
CA ARG A 74 -6.89 13.66 19.72
C ARG A 74 -5.48 13.57 19.13
N GLN A 75 -4.45 13.66 19.97
CA GLN A 75 -3.06 13.52 19.52
C GLN A 75 -2.78 12.13 18.94
N ALA A 76 -3.33 11.07 19.54
CA ALA A 76 -3.18 9.72 19.00
C ALA A 76 -3.81 9.59 17.61
N VAL A 77 -5.05 10.06 17.43
CA VAL A 77 -5.77 9.98 16.15
C VAL A 77 -5.08 10.82 15.06
N TYR A 78 -4.78 12.09 15.34
CA TYR A 78 -4.09 12.93 14.35
C TYR A 78 -2.66 12.46 14.09
N GLY A 79 -1.98 11.87 15.09
CA GLY A 79 -0.69 11.22 14.91
C GLY A 79 -0.78 10.04 13.94
N CYS A 80 -1.76 9.15 14.13
CA CYS A 80 -2.02 8.04 13.20
C CYS A 80 -2.31 8.54 11.78
N LEU A 81 -3.18 9.54 11.61
CA LEU A 81 -3.47 10.12 10.30
C LEU A 81 -2.23 10.74 9.67
N TYR A 82 -1.42 11.46 10.46
CA TYR A 82 -0.17 12.04 9.98
C TYR A 82 0.77 10.97 9.43
N TYR A 83 0.96 9.84 10.14
CA TYR A 83 1.82 8.76 9.67
C TYR A 83 1.28 8.08 8.41
N LEU A 84 -0.04 7.85 8.34
CA LEU A 84 -0.68 7.26 7.16
C LEU A 84 -0.57 8.16 5.92
N LEU A 85 -0.85 9.45 6.08
CA LEU A 85 -0.81 10.42 4.97
C LEU A 85 0.64 10.72 4.54
N SER A 86 1.58 10.76 5.48
CA SER A 86 3.01 10.89 5.17
C SER A 86 3.54 9.69 4.38
N ALA A 87 2.87 8.54 4.46
CA ALA A 87 3.26 7.32 3.78
C ALA A 87 2.84 7.25 2.30
N LEU A 88 2.13 8.27 1.79
CA LEU A 88 1.53 8.28 0.47
C LEU A 88 2.06 9.43 -0.39
N PRO A 89 2.00 9.30 -1.73
CA PRO A 89 2.27 10.41 -2.63
C PRO A 89 1.32 11.60 -2.33
N PRO A 90 1.79 12.85 -2.47
CA PRO A 90 0.95 14.03 -2.29
C PRO A 90 -0.26 14.05 -3.23
N LEU A 91 -1.32 14.77 -2.84
CA LEU A 91 -2.50 14.98 -3.67
C LEU A 91 -2.12 15.54 -5.06
N GLY A 92 -2.72 14.98 -6.11
CA GLY A 92 -2.48 15.39 -7.49
C GLY A 92 -1.15 14.91 -8.09
N CYS A 93 -0.33 14.18 -7.34
CA CYS A 93 0.87 13.52 -7.85
C CYS A 93 0.49 12.16 -8.46
N ASP A 94 1.04 11.81 -9.63
CA ASP A 94 0.89 10.46 -10.22
C ASP A 94 2.21 9.67 -10.24
N GLU A 95 3.11 10.00 -9.31
CA GLU A 95 4.38 9.29 -9.18
C GLU A 95 4.20 7.83 -8.75
N LYS A 96 5.24 7.05 -9.05
CA LYS A 96 5.28 5.63 -8.73
C LYS A 96 5.18 5.44 -7.23
N PHE A 97 4.21 4.62 -6.83
CA PHE A 97 4.05 4.16 -5.47
C PHE A 97 4.40 2.68 -5.34
N ASP A 98 5.26 2.36 -4.38
CA ASP A 98 5.75 1.00 -4.13
C ASP A 98 5.05 0.31 -2.94
N GLY A 99 3.95 0.90 -2.47
CA GLY A 99 3.12 0.36 -1.40
C GLY A 99 3.57 0.78 -0.01
N ILE A 100 2.86 0.28 1.01
CA ILE A 100 3.04 0.63 2.42
C ILE A 100 3.39 -0.64 3.20
N SER A 101 4.53 -0.60 3.88
CA SER A 101 4.91 -1.62 4.84
C SER A 101 4.20 -1.42 6.19
N PRO A 102 3.94 -2.48 6.96
CA PRO A 102 3.47 -2.35 8.35
C PRO A 102 4.37 -1.44 9.21
N GLY A 103 5.68 -1.39 8.90
CA GLY A 103 6.65 -0.51 9.56
C GLY A 103 6.63 0.96 9.11
N GLY A 104 5.83 1.32 8.10
CA GLY A 104 5.83 2.65 7.48
C GLY A 104 7.02 2.91 6.56
N LEU A 105 7.07 4.13 5.98
CA LEU A 105 8.08 4.49 4.97
C LEU A 105 9.51 4.61 5.52
N SER A 106 9.69 4.92 6.81
CA SER A 106 10.99 5.37 7.34
C SER A 106 11.89 4.24 7.85
N ASN A 107 11.36 3.01 7.93
CA ASN A 107 11.87 2.03 8.87
C ASN A 107 12.21 0.66 8.27
N GLY A 108 11.75 0.37 7.05
CA GLY A 108 12.06 -0.89 6.38
C GLY A 108 13.53 -0.97 5.95
N GLN A 109 14.34 -1.77 6.65
CA GLN A 109 15.71 -2.11 6.23
C GLN A 109 15.94 -3.62 6.34
N ARG A 110 17.07 -4.10 5.84
CA ARG A 110 17.37 -5.54 5.86
C ARG A 110 17.35 -6.07 7.30
N ASN A 111 16.42 -6.99 7.58
CA ASN A 111 16.17 -7.62 8.88
C ASN A 111 15.57 -6.68 9.94
N GLU A 112 14.99 -5.56 9.52
CA GLU A 112 14.30 -4.60 10.38
C GLU A 112 12.92 -4.30 9.78
N ASP A 113 11.92 -4.14 10.64
CA ASP A 113 10.56 -3.70 10.30
C ASP A 113 10.03 -4.31 8.99
N TYR A 114 10.06 -5.66 8.96
CA TYR A 114 9.59 -6.48 7.85
C TYR A 114 10.25 -6.17 6.49
N TRP A 115 11.51 -5.75 6.48
CA TRP A 115 12.28 -5.42 5.26
C TRP A 115 11.64 -4.31 4.40
N GLY A 116 10.66 -3.57 4.95
CA GLY A 116 9.85 -2.64 4.17
C GLY A 116 8.91 -3.32 3.18
N HIS A 117 8.68 -4.63 3.31
CA HIS A 117 7.77 -5.38 2.45
C HIS A 117 6.31 -4.96 2.68
N VAL A 118 5.49 -5.15 1.65
CA VAL A 118 4.06 -4.84 1.64
C VAL A 118 3.26 -6.11 1.88
N PHE A 119 2.40 -6.06 2.89
CA PHE A 119 1.56 -7.16 3.37
C PHE A 119 0.09 -6.90 3.07
N TRP A 120 -0.79 -7.79 3.51
CA TRP A 120 -2.24 -7.56 3.56
C TRP A 120 -2.62 -6.35 4.44
N ASP A 121 -1.74 -5.91 5.35
CA ASP A 121 -1.94 -4.71 6.17
C ASP A 121 -2.27 -3.47 5.35
N GLN A 122 -1.63 -3.34 4.19
CA GLN A 122 -1.89 -2.26 3.26
C GLN A 122 -3.36 -2.27 2.82
N ASP A 123 -3.89 -3.42 2.40
CA ASP A 123 -5.20 -3.53 1.77
C ASP A 123 -6.34 -3.59 2.79
N THR A 124 -6.06 -4.13 3.99
CA THR A 124 -7.09 -4.37 5.02
C THR A 124 -7.11 -3.30 6.11
N TRP A 125 -5.96 -2.80 6.57
CA TRP A 125 -5.89 -1.85 7.69
C TRP A 125 -5.65 -0.41 7.24
N VAL A 126 -4.80 -0.20 6.24
CA VAL A 126 -4.46 1.15 5.76
C VAL A 126 -5.48 1.65 4.74
N TYR A 127 -5.70 0.87 3.68
CA TYR A 127 -6.47 1.27 2.50
C TYR A 127 -7.87 1.83 2.80
N PRO A 128 -8.71 1.23 3.68
CA PRO A 128 -10.07 1.72 3.89
C PRO A 128 -10.12 3.16 4.44
N ASN A 129 -9.15 3.52 5.30
CA ASN A 129 -9.05 4.86 5.85
C ASN A 129 -8.70 5.89 4.76
N ILE A 130 -7.76 5.54 3.88
CA ILE A 130 -7.35 6.40 2.76
C ILE A 130 -8.48 6.55 1.76
N LEU A 131 -9.17 5.46 1.40
CA LEU A 131 -10.32 5.50 0.50
C LEU A 131 -11.45 6.40 1.03
N LEU A 132 -11.69 6.38 2.34
CA LEU A 132 -12.74 7.18 2.94
C LEU A 132 -12.52 8.69 2.78
N PHE A 133 -11.29 9.16 2.97
CA PHE A 133 -10.94 10.58 2.91
C PHE A 133 -10.50 11.03 1.52
N TYR A 134 -9.70 10.22 0.83
CA TYR A 134 -9.02 10.55 -0.42
C TYR A 134 -9.06 9.40 -1.43
N PRO A 135 -10.20 9.22 -2.14
CA PRO A 135 -10.31 8.20 -3.18
C PRO A 135 -9.25 8.31 -4.28
N GLU A 136 -8.79 9.51 -4.65
CA GLU A 136 -7.68 9.66 -5.59
C GLU A 136 -6.36 9.07 -5.04
N MET A 137 -6.03 9.32 -3.77
CA MET A 137 -4.81 8.79 -3.16
C MET A 137 -4.87 7.27 -3.01
N ALA A 138 -6.06 6.75 -2.68
CA ALA A 138 -6.29 5.31 -2.57
C ALA A 138 -5.97 4.56 -3.88
N ARG A 139 -6.06 5.22 -5.05
CA ARG A 139 -5.68 4.61 -6.33
C ARG A 139 -4.21 4.21 -6.37
N HIS A 140 -3.31 4.93 -5.70
CA HIS A 140 -1.89 4.55 -5.67
C HIS A 140 -1.67 3.17 -5.08
N ILE A 141 -2.37 2.87 -3.97
CA ILE A 141 -2.34 1.57 -3.31
C ILE A 141 -2.80 0.46 -4.26
N LEU A 142 -3.89 0.69 -5.01
CA LEU A 142 -4.39 -0.30 -5.98
C LEU A 142 -3.47 -0.41 -7.21
N LYS A 143 -2.93 0.70 -7.71
CA LYS A 143 -1.97 0.72 -8.83
C LYS A 143 -0.72 -0.09 -8.50
N TYR A 144 -0.26 -0.10 -7.25
CA TYR A 144 0.80 -0.99 -6.79
C TYR A 144 0.43 -2.46 -7.06
N ARG A 145 -0.74 -2.91 -6.59
CA ARG A 145 -1.20 -4.29 -6.81
C ARG A 145 -1.34 -4.63 -8.29
N ILE A 146 -1.85 -3.71 -9.12
CA ILE A 146 -1.93 -3.90 -10.58
C ILE A 146 -0.53 -4.08 -11.18
N ARG A 147 0.42 -3.22 -10.85
CA ARG A 147 1.80 -3.30 -11.37
C ARG A 147 2.50 -4.58 -10.96
N THR A 148 2.22 -5.11 -9.78
CA THR A 148 2.79 -6.36 -9.24
C THR A 148 2.05 -7.63 -9.68
N LEU A 149 1.01 -7.52 -10.51
CA LEU A 149 0.15 -8.64 -10.91
C LEU A 149 0.92 -9.78 -11.60
N GLU A 150 1.95 -9.46 -12.38
CA GLU A 150 2.72 -10.49 -13.09
C GLU A 150 3.54 -11.36 -12.12
N GLY A 151 4.13 -10.76 -11.08
CA GLY A 151 4.77 -11.53 -10.01
C GLY A 151 3.77 -12.43 -9.28
N ALA A 152 2.54 -11.94 -9.03
CA ALA A 152 1.48 -12.73 -8.42
C ALA A 152 1.03 -13.92 -9.30
N ARG A 153 1.02 -13.77 -10.63
CA ARG A 153 0.75 -14.88 -11.57
C ARG A 153 1.84 -15.95 -11.53
N GLN A 154 3.10 -15.53 -11.49
CA GLN A 154 4.24 -16.45 -11.35
C GLN A 154 4.17 -17.22 -10.04
N ASN A 155 3.81 -16.57 -8.93
CA ASN A 155 3.64 -17.25 -7.64
C ASN A 155 2.55 -18.35 -7.70
N ALA A 156 1.43 -18.10 -8.40
CA ALA A 156 0.38 -19.11 -8.59
C ALA A 156 0.87 -20.28 -9.44
N GLU A 157 1.53 -19.98 -10.57
CA GLU A 157 2.08 -20.99 -11.48
C GLU A 157 3.10 -21.91 -10.78
N GLN A 158 4.01 -21.34 -9.98
CA GLN A 158 5.01 -22.10 -9.21
C GLN A 158 4.38 -23.08 -8.21
N GLN A 159 3.15 -22.81 -7.76
CA GLN A 159 2.38 -23.69 -6.88
C GLN A 159 1.39 -24.59 -7.64
N GLY A 160 1.39 -24.55 -8.97
CA GLY A 160 0.49 -25.35 -9.82
C GLY A 160 -0.95 -24.84 -9.89
N TYR A 161 -1.19 -23.59 -9.49
CA TYR A 161 -2.48 -22.92 -9.55
C TYR A 161 -2.59 -22.02 -10.79
N LYS A 162 -3.83 -21.64 -11.12
CA LYS A 162 -4.11 -20.65 -12.18
C LYS A 162 -4.27 -19.26 -11.58
N GLY A 163 -4.42 -18.26 -12.43
CA GLY A 163 -4.75 -16.90 -11.99
C GLY A 163 -3.57 -16.21 -11.30
N ALA A 164 -3.85 -15.40 -10.28
CA ALA A 164 -2.85 -14.67 -9.51
C ALA A 164 -2.95 -15.01 -8.03
N LYS A 165 -1.81 -15.35 -7.44
CA LYS A 165 -1.58 -15.48 -6.00
C LYS A 165 -0.67 -14.34 -5.57
N PHE A 166 -1.24 -13.28 -5.02
CA PHE A 166 -0.42 -12.22 -4.42
C PHE A 166 0.48 -12.80 -3.32
N PRO A 167 1.74 -12.36 -3.25
CA PRO A 167 2.68 -12.85 -2.25
C PRO A 167 2.28 -12.39 -0.86
N TRP A 168 2.59 -13.18 0.16
CA TRP A 168 2.39 -12.77 1.55
C TRP A 168 3.21 -11.53 1.89
N GLU A 169 4.49 -11.55 1.50
CA GLU A 169 5.37 -10.38 1.53
C GLU A 169 5.70 -9.96 0.11
N SER A 170 5.29 -8.75 -0.25
CA SER A 170 5.52 -8.19 -1.58
C SER A 170 6.63 -7.13 -1.56
N ALA A 171 7.45 -7.12 -2.60
CA ALA A 171 8.42 -6.06 -2.88
C ALA A 171 8.27 -5.55 -4.32
N VAL A 172 9.37 -5.13 -4.95
CA VAL A 172 9.36 -4.43 -6.25
C VAL A 172 8.73 -5.26 -7.39
N THR A 173 8.96 -6.57 -7.43
CA THR A 173 8.55 -7.43 -8.56
C THR A 173 7.15 -8.04 -8.41
N GLY A 174 6.59 -8.06 -7.19
CA GLY A 174 5.37 -8.82 -6.90
C GLY A 174 5.57 -10.33 -6.73
N CYS A 175 6.80 -10.84 -6.85
CA CYS A 175 7.13 -12.22 -6.49
C CYS A 175 7.14 -12.36 -4.96
N GLU A 176 6.92 -13.58 -4.47
CA GLU A 176 7.05 -13.89 -3.04
C GLU A 176 8.47 -13.62 -2.54
N VAL A 177 8.59 -12.78 -1.51
CA VAL A 177 9.86 -12.49 -0.84
C VAL A 177 9.83 -12.82 0.65
N CYS A 178 8.74 -13.41 1.16
CA CYS A 178 8.64 -13.83 2.55
C CYS A 178 9.78 -14.80 2.89
N PRO A 179 10.65 -14.49 3.88
CA PRO A 179 11.75 -15.37 4.25
C PRO A 179 11.27 -16.74 4.73
N GLU A 180 10.10 -16.78 5.37
CA GLU A 180 9.49 -17.98 5.91
C GLU A 180 8.44 -18.54 4.93
N LYS A 181 8.83 -19.58 4.21
CA LYS A 181 8.02 -20.20 3.14
C LYS A 181 6.58 -20.56 3.55
N ILE A 182 6.35 -20.88 4.83
CA ILE A 182 5.04 -21.34 5.30
C ILE A 182 3.95 -20.27 5.15
N TYR A 183 4.25 -19.01 5.45
CA TYR A 183 3.29 -17.91 5.31
C TYR A 183 2.98 -17.67 3.83
N GLY A 184 4.04 -17.55 3.02
CA GLY A 184 3.90 -17.44 1.56
C GLY A 184 3.12 -18.61 0.95
N ASP A 185 3.25 -19.83 1.44
CA ASP A 185 2.51 -20.98 0.92
C ASP A 185 1.04 -21.02 1.36
N GLN A 186 0.76 -20.74 2.63
CA GLN A 186 -0.51 -21.10 3.25
C GLN A 186 -1.41 -19.92 3.57
N GLU A 187 -0.87 -18.71 3.72
CA GLU A 187 -1.60 -17.51 4.11
C GLU A 187 -2.23 -16.81 2.90
N ILE A 188 -3.03 -17.60 2.19
CA ILE A 188 -3.55 -17.26 0.87
C ILE A 188 -4.71 -16.26 0.92
N HIS A 189 -5.16 -15.88 2.13
CA HIS A 189 -6.28 -14.95 2.30
C HIS A 189 -5.97 -13.56 1.76
N ILE A 190 -4.68 -13.18 1.65
CA ILE A 190 -4.23 -11.93 1.04
C ILE A 190 -4.85 -11.66 -0.35
N ASN A 191 -5.14 -12.72 -1.11
CA ASN A 191 -5.83 -12.58 -2.40
C ASN A 191 -7.25 -12.03 -2.24
N GLY A 192 -7.95 -12.47 -1.19
CA GLY A 192 -9.24 -11.92 -0.81
C GLY A 192 -9.14 -10.49 -0.29
N ASP A 193 -8.09 -10.17 0.47
CA ASP A 193 -7.84 -8.82 1.01
C ASP A 193 -7.63 -7.80 -0.11
N VAL A 194 -6.74 -8.11 -1.05
CA VAL A 194 -6.53 -7.32 -2.27
C VAL A 194 -7.85 -7.16 -3.02
N MET A 195 -8.58 -8.24 -3.27
CA MET A 195 -9.86 -8.17 -3.97
C MET A 195 -10.90 -7.33 -3.22
N MET A 196 -10.90 -7.36 -1.89
CA MET A 196 -11.77 -6.54 -1.06
C MET A 196 -11.44 -5.05 -1.21
N ALA A 197 -10.16 -4.67 -1.26
CA ALA A 197 -9.77 -3.29 -1.52
C ALA A 197 -10.29 -2.78 -2.88
N PHE A 198 -10.16 -3.58 -3.95
CA PHE A 198 -10.77 -3.24 -5.25
C PHE A 198 -12.30 -3.15 -5.16
N LYS A 199 -12.95 -4.05 -4.42
CA LYS A 199 -14.42 -4.00 -4.24
C LYS A 199 -14.84 -2.72 -3.54
N GLN A 200 -14.18 -2.37 -2.44
CA GLN A 200 -14.46 -1.15 -1.70
C GLN A 200 -14.28 0.09 -2.59
N TYR A 201 -13.20 0.14 -3.38
CA TYR A 201 -12.97 1.22 -4.34
C TYR A 201 -14.15 1.38 -5.29
N TYR A 202 -14.51 0.31 -5.99
CA TYR A 202 -15.60 0.33 -6.94
C TYR A 202 -16.91 0.70 -6.28
N GLU A 203 -17.19 0.17 -5.09
CA GLU A 203 -18.42 0.48 -4.37
C GLU A 203 -18.50 1.96 -3.99
N MET A 204 -17.40 2.58 -3.59
CA MET A 204 -17.32 3.98 -3.18
C MET A 204 -17.33 4.95 -4.36
N THR A 205 -16.58 4.67 -5.44
CA THR A 205 -16.34 5.64 -6.52
C THR A 205 -17.13 5.37 -7.78
N LYS A 206 -17.55 4.12 -8.01
CA LYS A 206 -18.11 3.64 -9.29
C LYS A 206 -17.19 3.89 -10.49
N ASP A 207 -15.88 4.07 -10.27
CA ASP A 207 -14.90 4.36 -11.31
C ASP A 207 -14.63 3.10 -12.16
N LEU A 208 -15.44 2.89 -13.19
CA LEU A 208 -15.26 1.81 -14.16
C LEU A 208 -14.04 2.02 -15.06
N ASP A 209 -13.65 3.28 -15.31
CA ASP A 209 -12.48 3.56 -16.16
C ASP A 209 -11.23 2.99 -15.51
N PHE A 210 -11.03 3.19 -14.20
CA PHE A 210 -9.91 2.58 -13.48
C PHE A 210 -9.81 1.06 -13.68
N PHE A 211 -10.93 0.34 -13.69
CA PHE A 211 -10.91 -1.09 -13.91
C PHE A 211 -10.56 -1.48 -15.35
N VAL A 212 -11.01 -0.70 -16.33
CA VAL A 212 -10.80 -0.97 -17.77
C VAL A 212 -9.43 -0.48 -18.24
N SER A 213 -9.11 0.78 -17.97
CA SER A 213 -7.92 1.47 -18.49
C SER A 213 -6.67 1.19 -17.66
N SER A 214 -6.82 1.06 -16.34
CA SER A 214 -5.67 0.92 -15.44
C SER A 214 -5.33 -0.52 -15.09
N GLY A 215 -6.17 -1.52 -15.44
CA GLY A 215 -5.91 -2.95 -15.18
C GLY A 215 -6.59 -3.52 -13.92
N GLY A 216 -7.57 -2.80 -13.34
CA GLY A 216 -8.30 -3.31 -12.17
C GLY A 216 -9.09 -4.60 -12.45
N TRP A 217 -9.63 -4.75 -13.67
CA TRP A 217 -10.30 -6.00 -14.08
C TRP A 217 -9.34 -7.18 -14.17
N ASP A 218 -8.10 -6.96 -14.61
CA ASP A 218 -7.09 -8.02 -14.72
C ASP A 218 -6.73 -8.57 -13.33
N VAL A 219 -6.67 -7.72 -12.32
CA VAL A 219 -6.40 -8.13 -10.94
C VAL A 219 -7.53 -9.00 -10.38
N VAL A 220 -8.77 -8.49 -10.39
CA VAL A 220 -9.90 -9.20 -9.77
C VAL A 220 -10.26 -10.49 -10.52
N SER A 221 -10.12 -10.51 -11.85
CA SER A 221 -10.33 -11.74 -12.63
C SER A 221 -9.24 -12.78 -12.36
N SER A 222 -7.96 -12.37 -12.32
CA SER A 222 -6.85 -13.29 -12.02
C SER A 222 -6.97 -13.88 -10.60
N ILE A 223 -7.40 -13.09 -9.62
CA ILE A 223 -7.68 -13.62 -8.26
C ILE A 223 -8.87 -14.60 -8.27
N ALA A 224 -9.92 -14.32 -9.03
CA ALA A 224 -11.06 -15.23 -9.15
C ALA A 224 -10.64 -16.58 -9.77
N ASP A 225 -9.80 -16.56 -10.80
CA ASP A 225 -9.22 -17.76 -11.41
C ASP A 225 -8.35 -18.56 -10.43
N TYR A 226 -7.59 -17.86 -9.58
CA TYR A 226 -6.83 -18.50 -8.49
C TYR A 226 -7.76 -19.26 -7.56
N TRP A 227 -8.80 -18.62 -7.02
CA TRP A 227 -9.75 -19.28 -6.13
C TRP A 227 -10.45 -20.48 -6.80
N CYS A 228 -10.84 -20.35 -8.07
CA CYS A 228 -11.43 -21.45 -8.83
C CYS A 228 -10.46 -22.65 -9.00
N SER A 229 -9.17 -22.39 -9.13
CA SER A 229 -8.15 -23.45 -9.19
C SER A 229 -7.74 -24.00 -7.82
N ARG A 230 -7.97 -23.24 -6.74
CA ARG A 230 -7.52 -23.56 -5.38
C ARG A 230 -8.50 -24.41 -4.58
N VAL A 231 -9.79 -24.33 -4.89
CA VAL A 231 -10.85 -25.09 -4.21
C VAL A 231 -10.82 -26.57 -4.59
N VAL A 232 -11.24 -27.43 -3.65
CA VAL A 232 -11.41 -28.87 -3.88
C VAL A 232 -12.84 -29.30 -3.62
N TRP A 233 -13.42 -30.11 -4.52
CA TRP A 233 -14.79 -30.60 -4.37
C TRP A 233 -14.86 -31.76 -3.37
N SER A 234 -15.73 -31.64 -2.36
CA SER A 234 -16.08 -32.73 -1.44
C SER A 234 -17.32 -33.46 -1.95
N LYS A 235 -17.15 -34.71 -2.39
CA LYS A 235 -18.28 -35.56 -2.79
C LYS A 235 -19.17 -35.94 -1.61
N GLU A 236 -18.63 -36.00 -0.40
CA GLU A 236 -19.39 -36.36 0.80
C GLU A 236 -20.30 -35.21 1.25
N GLU A 237 -19.75 -33.99 1.30
CA GLU A 237 -20.47 -32.81 1.78
C GLU A 237 -21.19 -32.04 0.67
N GLN A 238 -20.98 -32.41 -0.60
CA GLN A 238 -21.56 -31.74 -1.78
C GLN A 238 -21.26 -30.23 -1.84
N ASN A 239 -20.04 -29.85 -1.46
CA ASN A 239 -19.57 -28.47 -1.41
C ASN A 239 -18.09 -28.38 -1.81
N TYR A 240 -17.58 -27.15 -1.92
CA TYR A 240 -16.16 -26.87 -2.17
C TYR A 240 -15.45 -26.50 -0.87
N HIS A 241 -14.25 -27.03 -0.68
CA HIS A 241 -13.38 -26.76 0.46
C HIS A 241 -12.15 -25.98 0.02
N ILE A 242 -11.60 -25.18 0.94
CA ILE A 242 -10.25 -24.63 0.83
C ILE A 242 -9.42 -25.27 1.94
N LYS A 243 -8.44 -26.07 1.56
CA LYS A 243 -7.68 -26.94 2.47
C LYS A 243 -6.24 -26.51 2.67
N GLY A 244 -5.65 -26.83 3.82
CA GLY A 244 -4.24 -26.61 4.12
C GLY A 244 -3.84 -25.13 4.02
N VAL A 245 -4.59 -24.26 4.70
CA VAL A 245 -4.32 -22.82 4.74
C VAL A 245 -3.84 -22.40 6.12
N MET A 246 -3.35 -21.17 6.20
CA MET A 246 -3.16 -20.43 7.44
C MET A 246 -4.19 -19.30 7.45
N PRO A 247 -5.04 -19.19 8.50
CA PRO A 247 -5.93 -18.05 8.68
C PRO A 247 -5.12 -16.86 9.22
N PRO A 248 -5.74 -15.66 9.39
CA PRO A 248 -5.08 -14.54 10.06
C PRO A 248 -4.57 -14.83 11.48
N ASP A 249 -5.04 -15.91 12.11
CA ASP A 249 -4.42 -16.48 13.30
C ASP A 249 -3.26 -17.40 12.89
N GLU A 250 -2.08 -16.78 12.71
CA GLU A 250 -0.85 -17.42 12.24
C GLU A 250 -0.36 -18.57 13.15
N TYR A 251 -0.88 -18.70 14.38
CA TYR A 251 -0.57 -19.84 15.26
C TYR A 251 -1.14 -21.17 14.77
N HIS A 252 -2.03 -21.16 13.76
CA HIS A 252 -2.67 -22.35 13.23
C HIS A 252 -2.40 -22.52 11.73
N ALA A 253 -1.36 -23.28 11.40
CA ALA A 253 -1.05 -23.68 10.03
C ALA A 253 -1.75 -24.98 9.60
N GLY A 254 -1.95 -25.17 8.30
CA GLY A 254 -2.46 -26.39 7.71
C GLY A 254 -3.94 -26.66 8.01
N VAL A 255 -4.71 -25.62 8.36
CA VAL A 255 -6.13 -25.77 8.68
C VAL A 255 -6.96 -25.90 7.41
N ASP A 256 -8.03 -26.69 7.50
CA ASP A 256 -9.04 -26.79 6.45
C ASP A 256 -10.21 -25.86 6.77
N ASN A 257 -10.73 -25.21 5.73
CA ASN A 257 -11.94 -24.39 5.79
C ASN A 257 -11.91 -23.29 6.86
N SER A 258 -10.78 -22.58 6.94
CA SER A 258 -10.70 -21.32 7.68
C SER A 258 -11.92 -20.45 7.37
N ALA A 259 -12.66 -20.05 8.41
CA ALA A 259 -13.88 -19.25 8.25
C ALA A 259 -13.57 -17.94 7.51
N TYR A 260 -12.47 -17.27 7.86
CA TYR A 260 -12.03 -16.04 7.23
C TYR A 260 -11.66 -16.25 5.77
N THR A 261 -10.78 -17.20 5.48
CA THR A 261 -10.30 -17.49 4.13
C THR A 261 -11.46 -17.90 3.20
N ASN A 262 -12.38 -18.73 3.70
CA ASN A 262 -13.56 -19.12 2.95
C ASN A 262 -14.49 -17.93 2.68
N ALA A 263 -14.72 -17.06 3.67
CA ALA A 263 -15.59 -15.90 3.51
C ALA A 263 -15.00 -14.87 2.52
N ILE A 264 -13.72 -14.55 2.67
CA ILE A 264 -13.09 -13.53 1.82
C ILE A 264 -12.92 -14.01 0.38
N ALA A 265 -12.70 -15.32 0.15
CA ALA A 265 -12.67 -15.90 -1.19
C ALA A 265 -14.01 -15.74 -1.94
N GLN A 266 -15.14 -15.62 -1.23
CA GLN A 266 -16.47 -15.46 -1.84
C GLN A 266 -16.68 -14.07 -2.44
N ILE A 267 -15.83 -13.09 -2.11
CA ILE A 267 -15.90 -11.74 -2.71
C ILE A 267 -15.79 -11.80 -4.23
N ARG A 268 -15.14 -12.83 -4.80
CA ARG A 268 -15.10 -13.06 -6.26
C ARG A 268 -16.48 -13.02 -6.92
N TYR A 269 -17.53 -13.45 -6.23
CA TYR A 269 -18.90 -13.44 -6.75
C TYR A 269 -19.47 -12.03 -6.94
N PHE A 270 -18.96 -11.03 -6.23
CA PHE A 270 -19.30 -9.63 -6.46
C PHE A 270 -18.91 -9.23 -7.89
N PHE A 271 -17.65 -9.48 -8.27
CA PHE A 271 -17.14 -9.12 -9.58
C PHE A 271 -17.71 -10.00 -10.70
N LEU A 272 -17.97 -11.29 -10.45
CA LEU A 272 -18.66 -12.15 -11.43
C LEU A 272 -20.06 -11.66 -11.81
N LYS A 273 -20.73 -10.90 -10.93
CA LYS A 273 -22.04 -10.29 -11.22
C LYS A 273 -21.93 -8.87 -11.78
N ALA A 274 -20.78 -8.23 -11.60
CA ALA A 274 -20.51 -6.87 -12.06
C ALA A 274 -19.79 -6.83 -13.41
N LEU A 275 -19.23 -7.95 -13.87
CA LEU A 275 -18.72 -8.14 -15.22
C LEU A 275 -19.91 -8.16 -16.20
N PRO A 276 -19.89 -7.34 -17.27
CA PRO A 276 -20.91 -7.37 -18.32
C PRO A 276 -20.90 -8.68 -19.13
#